data_AF-A0A4Y8P9W6-F1
#
_entry.id   AF-A0A4Y8P9W6-F1
#
_cell.length_a   1.000
_cell.length_b   1.000
_cell.length_c   1.000
_cell.angle_alpha   90.00
_cell.angle_beta   90.00
_cell.angle_gamma   90.00
#
_symmetry.space_group_name_H-M   'P 1'
#
loop_
_entity.id
_entity.type
_entity.pdbx_description
1 polymer ?
#
loop_
_entity_poly.entity_id
_entity_poly.type
_entity_poly.pdbx_seq_one_letter_code
_entity_poly.pdbx_strand_id
1 'polypeptide(L)'
;MECLDWEGVPINCASCPHKELEKRGKCRLGEACVQDRYAKRIERFFERNPSLAIDYINHPYFEIRAIALRHVDSHHQIRLSMDPDETVRMSAAYYVPRKFLLRMRFDENREVRVRAASLLDGMDLVPMLVDPDYYVRVIVARKIPLAWLIFMVSDPEPTVRIEVAKRVGEEGLIILANDLNEEVRLTVVSRLDAKELNRFINDPSWKVRFEVVRRINPSYLAFFCEDQDSFVREFAKIRMEEELGSAQGNSERNWNKKSSDERKGY
;
A
#
# COMPACT_ATOMS: atom_id res chain seq x y z
N MET A 1 33.64 -9.56 9.09
CA MET A 1 33.31 -8.45 8.18
C MET A 1 34.32 -7.36 8.40
N GLU A 2 35.05 -6.97 7.37
CA GLU A 2 36.09 -5.94 7.45
C GLU A 2 35.51 -4.61 7.93
N CYS A 3 36.32 -3.83 8.66
CA CYS A 3 35.94 -2.52 9.19
C CYS A 3 36.56 -1.46 8.29
N LEU A 4 35.83 -1.12 7.23
CA LEU A 4 36.23 -0.14 6.23
C LEU A 4 35.37 1.12 6.38
N ASP A 5 35.95 2.27 6.03
CA ASP A 5 35.21 3.51 5.89
C ASP A 5 34.42 3.57 4.57
N TRP A 6 33.74 4.69 4.34
CA TRP A 6 32.91 4.93 3.15
C TRP A 6 33.71 5.04 1.85
N GLU A 7 35.04 5.23 1.93
CA GLU A 7 35.96 5.21 0.80
C GLU A 7 36.56 3.81 0.57
N GLY A 8 36.25 2.86 1.46
CA GLY A 8 36.77 1.48 1.40
C GLY A 8 38.13 1.31 2.06
N VAL A 9 38.59 2.28 2.85
CA VAL A 9 39.88 2.24 3.53
C VAL A 9 39.71 1.64 4.94
N PRO A 10 40.66 0.80 5.41
CA PRO A 10 40.62 0.29 6.77
C PRO A 10 40.59 1.39 7.82
N ILE A 11 39.62 1.31 8.72
CA ILE A 11 39.45 2.31 9.78
C ILE A 11 40.60 2.21 10.79
N ASN A 12 41.26 3.33 11.07
CA ASN A 12 42.32 3.43 12.06
C ASN A 12 41.87 4.21 13.30
N CYS A 13 41.64 3.52 14.42
CA CYS A 13 41.28 4.15 15.69
C CYS A 13 42.38 5.08 16.24
N ALA A 14 43.65 4.82 15.95
CA ALA A 14 44.77 5.59 16.51
C ALA A 14 44.80 7.06 16.01
N SER A 15 44.33 7.29 14.79
CA SER A 15 44.22 8.62 14.16
C SER A 15 42.81 9.23 14.28
N CYS A 16 41.87 8.54 14.91
CA CYS A 16 40.47 8.98 14.99
C CYS A 16 40.32 10.16 15.98
N PRO A 17 39.56 11.23 15.62
CA PRO A 17 39.28 12.33 16.54
C PRO A 17 38.54 11.88 17.81
N HIS A 18 37.90 10.71 17.78
CA HIS A 18 37.10 10.15 18.88
C HIS A 18 37.85 9.13 19.76
N LYS A 19 39.19 9.08 19.73
CA LYS A 19 39.99 8.14 20.54
C LYS A 19 39.64 8.16 22.05
N GLU A 20 39.22 9.30 22.59
CA GLU A 20 38.80 9.41 23.98
C GLU A 20 37.43 8.79 24.25
N LEU A 21 36.55 8.69 23.23
CA LEU A 21 35.28 7.96 23.34
C LEU A 21 35.50 6.45 23.40
N GLU A 22 36.48 5.93 22.67
CA GLU A 22 36.85 4.52 22.70
C GLU A 22 37.30 4.11 24.11
N LYS A 23 38.18 4.89 24.74
CA LYS A 23 38.63 4.66 26.13
C LYS A 23 37.48 4.63 27.13
N ARG A 24 36.39 5.35 26.85
CA ARG A 24 35.18 5.42 27.68
C ARG A 24 34.13 4.38 27.28
N GLY A 25 34.44 3.48 26.34
CA GLY A 25 33.52 2.46 25.84
C GLY A 25 32.36 2.99 25.00
N LYS A 26 32.41 4.26 24.58
CA LYS A 26 31.34 4.91 23.82
C LYS A 26 31.40 4.66 22.32
N CYS A 27 32.49 4.11 21.81
CA CYS A 27 32.60 3.54 20.47
C CYS A 27 33.52 2.31 20.50
N ARG A 28 33.39 1.44 19.50
CA ARG A 28 34.26 0.25 19.33
C ARG A 28 34.29 -0.18 17.86
N LEU A 29 35.49 -0.40 17.32
CA LEU A 29 35.68 -0.90 15.96
C LEU A 29 34.91 -2.20 15.72
N GLY A 30 34.24 -2.30 14.58
CA GLY A 30 33.41 -3.45 14.22
C GLY A 30 32.02 -3.49 14.90
N GLU A 31 31.78 -2.64 15.89
CA GLU A 31 30.54 -2.62 16.67
C GLU A 31 29.80 -1.28 16.54
N ALA A 32 30.42 -0.16 16.95
CA ALA A 32 29.84 1.17 16.93
C ALA A 32 30.91 2.19 16.52
N CYS A 33 30.85 2.68 15.27
CA CYS A 33 31.83 3.59 14.73
C CYS A 33 31.20 4.50 13.67
N VAL A 34 31.38 5.82 13.82
CA VAL A 34 30.88 6.82 12.86
C VAL A 34 31.66 6.82 11.55
N GLN A 35 32.91 6.35 11.56
CA GLN A 35 33.75 6.29 10.36
C GLN A 35 33.47 5.05 9.50
N ASP A 36 32.61 4.13 9.95
CA ASP A 36 32.34 2.87 9.25
C ASP A 36 31.34 3.06 8.12
N ARG A 37 31.49 2.35 7.00
CA ARG A 37 30.51 2.36 5.90
C ARG A 37 29.21 1.62 6.23
N TYR A 38 29.20 0.75 7.24
CA TYR A 38 28.03 -0.04 7.56
C TYR A 38 27.06 0.73 8.45
N ALA A 39 25.89 1.08 7.89
CA ALA A 39 24.85 1.88 8.54
C ALA A 39 24.54 1.48 9.99
N LYS A 40 24.42 0.17 10.31
CA LYS A 40 24.11 -0.27 11.69
C LYS A 40 25.22 0.05 12.70
N ARG A 41 26.48 0.17 12.27
CA ARG A 41 27.59 0.57 13.15
C ARG A 41 27.60 2.08 13.38
N ILE A 42 27.22 2.86 12.36
CA ILE A 42 27.02 4.31 12.48
C ILE A 42 25.83 4.61 13.40
N GLU A 43 24.70 3.91 13.23
CA GLU A 43 23.51 4.06 14.07
C GLU A 43 23.85 3.82 15.54
N ARG A 44 24.49 2.69 15.88
CA ARG A 44 24.94 2.41 17.25
C ARG A 44 25.93 3.44 17.79
N PHE A 45 26.73 4.07 16.94
CA PHE A 45 27.61 5.16 17.39
C PHE A 45 26.79 6.37 17.85
N PHE A 46 25.80 6.81 17.07
CA PHE A 46 24.97 7.95 17.43
C PHE A 46 23.99 7.66 18.57
N GLU A 47 23.52 6.41 18.71
CA GLU A 47 22.77 5.99 19.90
C GLU A 47 23.57 6.16 21.20
N ARG A 48 24.89 5.88 21.16
CA ARG A 48 25.79 6.05 22.31
C ARG A 48 26.25 7.50 22.51
N ASN A 49 26.25 8.30 21.43
CA ASN A 49 26.81 9.64 21.40
C ASN A 49 25.89 10.63 20.66
N PRO A 50 24.63 10.81 21.09
CA PRO A 50 23.64 11.58 20.34
C PRO A 50 24.05 13.05 20.18
N SER A 51 24.74 13.63 21.16
CA SER A 51 25.20 15.02 21.12
C SER A 51 26.20 15.31 20.00
N LEU A 52 26.88 14.29 19.45
CA LEU A 52 27.83 14.46 18.36
C LEU A 52 27.16 14.53 16.98
N ALA A 53 25.89 14.15 16.86
CA ALA A 53 25.21 14.08 15.57
C ALA A 53 25.23 15.41 14.81
N ILE A 54 25.14 16.53 15.52
CA ILE A 54 25.19 17.87 14.93
C ILE A 54 26.51 18.16 14.21
N ASP A 55 27.62 17.60 14.68
CA ASP A 55 28.95 17.79 14.06
C ASP A 55 29.07 17.06 12.72
N TYR A 56 28.17 16.11 12.46
CA TYR A 56 28.21 15.20 11.31
C TYR A 56 27.17 15.51 10.23
N ILE A 57 26.34 16.54 10.40
CA ILE A 57 25.30 16.89 9.41
C ILE A 57 25.85 17.45 8.09
N ASN A 58 27.15 17.79 8.02
CA ASN A 58 27.83 18.22 6.79
C ASN A 58 28.85 17.18 6.30
N HIS A 59 28.82 15.96 6.85
CA HIS A 59 29.77 14.92 6.49
C HIS A 59 29.64 14.54 5.00
N PRO A 60 30.74 14.30 4.27
CA PRO A 60 30.68 13.96 2.83
C PRO A 60 29.84 12.71 2.55
N TYR A 61 29.92 11.70 3.41
CA TYR A 61 29.13 10.48 3.28
C TYR A 61 27.67 10.70 3.70
N PHE A 62 26.75 10.47 2.77
CA PHE A 62 25.32 10.71 2.96
C PHE A 62 24.68 9.87 4.06
N GLU A 63 25.07 8.60 4.21
CA GLU A 63 24.50 7.70 5.25
C GLU A 63 24.75 8.26 6.66
N ILE A 64 25.93 8.85 6.90
CA ILE A 64 26.21 9.49 8.18
C ILE A 64 25.26 10.66 8.43
N ARG A 65 25.01 11.50 7.41
CA ARG A 65 24.05 12.61 7.52
C ARG A 65 22.62 12.09 7.76
N ALA A 66 22.20 11.05 7.02
CA ALA A 66 20.89 10.43 7.14
C ALA A 66 20.64 9.84 8.53
N ILE A 67 21.64 9.16 9.10
CA ILE A 67 21.54 8.54 10.43
C ILE A 67 21.63 9.59 11.55
N ALA A 68 22.52 10.59 11.41
CA ALA A 68 22.65 11.68 12.37
C ALA A 68 21.32 12.46 12.56
N LEU A 69 20.49 12.50 11.52
CA LEU A 69 19.23 13.25 11.48
C LEU A 69 18.29 12.98 12.66
N ARG A 70 18.22 11.72 13.14
CA ARG A 70 17.37 11.33 14.29
C ARG A 70 17.77 12.04 15.60
N HIS A 71 19.02 12.47 15.70
CA HIS A 71 19.63 12.94 16.94
C HIS A 71 19.87 14.46 16.98
N VAL A 72 19.51 15.18 15.92
CA VAL A 72 19.63 16.65 15.85
C VAL A 72 18.28 17.34 16.05
N ASP A 73 18.31 18.61 16.42
CA ASP A 73 17.08 19.39 16.63
C ASP A 73 16.34 19.70 15.32
N SER A 74 15.11 20.20 15.47
CA SER A 74 14.21 20.47 14.34
C SER A 74 14.78 21.44 13.29
N HIS A 75 15.62 22.41 13.66
CA HIS A 75 16.23 23.33 12.70
C HIS A 75 17.15 22.59 11.73
N HIS A 76 17.97 21.68 12.26
CA HIS A 76 18.88 20.86 11.47
C HIS A 76 18.14 19.78 10.67
N GLN A 77 17.07 19.18 11.21
CA GLN A 77 16.22 18.25 10.46
C GLN A 77 15.57 18.93 9.25
N ILE A 78 15.09 20.16 9.41
CA ILE A 78 14.57 20.97 8.30
C ILE A 78 15.65 21.21 7.26
N ARG A 79 16.86 21.58 7.68
CA ARG A 79 17.99 21.79 6.75
C ARG A 79 18.29 20.51 5.94
N LEU A 80 18.34 19.35 6.60
CA LEU A 80 18.60 18.05 5.95
C LEU A 80 17.46 17.59 5.03
N SER A 81 16.24 18.14 5.16
CA SER A 81 15.18 17.88 4.17
C SER A 81 15.44 18.54 2.80
N MET A 82 16.46 19.40 2.72
CA MET A 82 16.95 20.04 1.49
C MET A 82 18.37 19.56 1.14
N ASP A 83 18.81 18.42 1.69
CA ASP A 83 20.12 17.84 1.40
C ASP A 83 20.24 17.48 -0.09
N PRO A 84 21.42 17.62 -0.73
CA PRO A 84 21.61 17.22 -2.12
C PRO A 84 21.32 15.72 -2.36
N ASP A 85 21.49 14.86 -1.35
CA ASP A 85 21.28 13.42 -1.46
C ASP A 85 19.83 13.03 -1.13
N GLU A 86 19.18 12.30 -2.04
CA GLU A 86 17.79 11.88 -1.89
C GLU A 86 17.56 10.95 -0.70
N THR A 87 18.56 10.16 -0.28
CA THR A 87 18.44 9.23 0.86
C THR A 87 18.38 10.01 2.16
N VAL A 88 19.13 11.10 2.25
CA VAL A 88 19.07 12.04 3.39
C VAL A 88 17.72 12.76 3.41
N ARG A 89 17.27 13.29 2.26
CA ARG A 89 15.94 13.93 2.16
C ARG A 89 14.83 12.94 2.54
N MET A 90 14.86 11.73 2.01
CA MET A 90 13.91 10.67 2.35
C MET A 90 13.90 10.37 3.86
N SER A 91 15.08 10.29 4.48
CA SER A 91 15.19 10.08 5.93
C SER A 91 14.61 11.26 6.71
N ALA A 92 14.79 12.49 6.23
CA ALA A 92 14.27 13.71 6.85
C ALA A 92 12.73 13.73 6.94
N ALA A 93 12.04 13.10 5.99
CA ALA A 93 10.57 13.08 5.91
C ALA A 93 9.89 12.63 7.21
N TYR A 94 10.54 11.74 7.98
CA TYR A 94 10.03 11.23 9.25
C TYR A 94 10.05 12.23 10.40
N TYR A 95 10.93 13.22 10.34
CA TYR A 95 11.26 14.05 11.50
C TYR A 95 10.89 15.51 11.30
N VAL A 96 10.79 15.96 10.05
CA VAL A 96 10.45 17.36 9.77
C VAL A 96 9.02 17.70 10.20
N PRO A 97 8.78 18.96 10.64
CA PRO A 97 7.44 19.43 10.87
C PRO A 97 6.58 19.30 9.61
N ARG A 98 5.28 19.04 9.83
CA ARG A 98 4.29 18.76 8.78
C ARG A 98 4.33 19.71 7.57
N LYS A 99 4.57 21.01 7.78
CA LYS A 99 4.66 22.01 6.70
C LYS A 99 5.78 21.74 5.70
N PHE A 100 6.87 21.09 6.13
CA PHE A 100 8.00 20.72 5.26
C PHE A 100 7.75 19.37 4.58
N LEU A 101 7.17 18.40 5.29
CA LEU A 101 6.71 17.15 4.68
C LEU A 101 5.76 17.41 3.49
N LEU A 102 4.85 18.39 3.64
CA LEU A 102 3.99 18.86 2.55
C LEU A 102 4.72 19.42 1.33
N ARG A 103 5.95 19.92 1.48
CA ARG A 103 6.75 20.39 0.35
C ARG A 103 7.45 19.23 -0.36
N MET A 104 7.85 18.22 0.39
CA MET A 104 8.56 17.03 -0.12
C MET A 104 7.71 16.19 -1.08
N ARG A 105 6.38 16.36 -1.09
CA ARG A 105 5.52 15.77 -2.13
C ARG A 105 5.83 16.27 -3.55
N PHE A 106 6.58 17.36 -3.68
CA PHE A 106 7.03 17.92 -4.94
C PHE A 106 8.54 17.73 -5.17
N ASP A 107 9.19 16.84 -4.40
CA ASP A 107 10.62 16.54 -4.60
C ASP A 107 10.86 15.98 -6.00
N GLU A 108 11.99 16.31 -6.60
CA GLU A 108 12.39 15.80 -7.91
C GLU A 108 12.54 14.27 -7.91
N ASN A 109 13.00 13.71 -6.79
CA ASN A 109 13.28 12.29 -6.66
C ASN A 109 12.02 11.51 -6.28
N ARG A 110 11.71 10.46 -7.05
CA ARG A 110 10.53 9.62 -6.84
C ARG A 110 10.50 8.96 -5.46
N GLU A 111 11.63 8.52 -4.90
CA GLU A 111 11.67 7.85 -3.59
C GLU A 111 11.31 8.81 -2.45
N VAL A 112 11.70 10.09 -2.58
CA VAL A 112 11.30 11.13 -1.62
C VAL A 112 9.80 11.41 -1.71
N ARG A 113 9.22 11.47 -2.92
CA ARG A 113 7.77 11.62 -3.10
C ARG A 113 7.00 10.41 -2.59
N VAL A 114 7.48 9.19 -2.83
CA VAL A 114 6.92 7.95 -2.27
C VAL A 114 6.90 8.01 -0.75
N ARG A 115 8.01 8.43 -0.13
CA ARG A 115 8.09 8.62 1.32
C ARG A 115 7.10 9.67 1.82
N ALA A 116 7.03 10.82 1.16
CA ALA A 116 6.07 11.86 1.50
C ALA A 116 4.63 11.34 1.42
N ALA A 117 4.24 10.69 0.32
CA ALA A 117 2.90 10.10 0.14
C ALA A 117 2.59 9.03 1.21
N SER A 118 3.59 8.23 1.60
CA SER A 118 3.43 7.22 2.66
C SER A 118 3.13 7.82 4.04
N LEU A 119 3.58 9.05 4.29
CA LEU A 119 3.42 9.75 5.57
C LEU A 119 2.25 10.76 5.58
N LEU A 120 1.86 11.29 4.41
CA LEU A 120 0.74 12.23 4.26
C LEU A 120 -0.60 11.52 4.14
N ASP A 121 -1.70 12.18 4.46
CA ASP A 121 -3.04 11.60 4.45
C ASP A 121 -4.12 12.58 3.98
N GLY A 122 -5.31 12.03 3.71
CA GLY A 122 -6.49 12.84 3.37
C GLY A 122 -6.25 13.79 2.19
N MET A 123 -6.57 15.06 2.41
CA MET A 123 -6.52 16.11 1.40
C MET A 123 -5.10 16.51 0.98
N ASP A 124 -4.08 16.14 1.75
CA ASP A 124 -2.69 16.47 1.41
C ASP A 124 -2.18 15.75 0.17
N LEU A 125 -2.81 14.62 -0.15
CA LEU A 125 -2.47 13.77 -1.28
C LEU A 125 -3.11 14.25 -2.58
N VAL A 126 -4.06 15.20 -2.54
CA VAL A 126 -4.74 15.70 -3.75
C VAL A 126 -3.75 16.22 -4.80
N PRO A 127 -2.70 17.00 -4.47
CA PRO A 127 -1.73 17.45 -5.47
C PRO A 127 -0.86 16.34 -6.07
N MET A 128 -0.89 15.14 -5.50
CA MET A 128 -0.15 13.97 -5.97
C MET A 128 -1.01 13.04 -6.85
N LEU A 129 -2.27 13.40 -7.11
CA LEU A 129 -3.19 12.66 -7.99
C LEU A 129 -2.62 12.44 -9.39
N VAL A 130 -1.85 13.41 -9.88
CA VAL A 130 -1.24 13.43 -11.21
C VAL A 130 0.28 13.28 -11.14
N ASP A 131 0.81 12.70 -10.06
CA ASP A 131 2.25 12.43 -9.96
C ASP A 131 2.70 11.61 -11.17
N PRO A 132 3.83 11.94 -11.81
CA PRO A 132 4.31 11.18 -12.97
C PRO A 132 4.60 9.71 -12.65
N ASP A 133 4.96 9.39 -11.40
CA ASP A 133 5.24 8.03 -10.96
C ASP A 133 3.94 7.31 -10.53
N TYR A 134 3.64 6.19 -11.20
CA TYR A 134 2.41 5.43 -10.92
C TYR A 134 2.38 4.84 -9.51
N TYR A 135 3.53 4.53 -8.91
CA TYR A 135 3.59 3.96 -7.57
C TYR A 135 3.25 5.01 -6.51
N VAL A 136 3.59 6.27 -6.74
CA VAL A 136 3.06 7.39 -5.94
C VAL A 136 1.54 7.44 -6.06
N ARG A 137 0.98 7.37 -7.28
CA ARG A 137 -0.48 7.37 -7.49
C ARG A 137 -1.17 6.15 -6.85
N VAL A 138 -0.52 4.99 -6.82
CA VAL A 138 -0.98 3.80 -6.05
C VAL A 138 -1.12 4.13 -4.56
N ILE A 139 -0.12 4.79 -3.95
CA ILE A 139 -0.19 5.20 -2.53
C ILE A 139 -1.31 6.23 -2.32
N VAL A 140 -1.47 7.17 -3.25
CA VAL A 140 -2.57 8.16 -3.23
C VAL A 140 -3.93 7.44 -3.27
N ALA A 141 -4.13 6.55 -4.23
CA ALA A 141 -5.37 5.77 -4.39
C ALA A 141 -5.73 4.94 -3.15
N ARG A 142 -4.76 4.56 -2.31
CA ARG A 142 -5.00 3.85 -1.04
C ARG A 142 -5.48 4.74 0.09
N LYS A 143 -5.15 6.03 0.07
CA LYS A 143 -5.26 6.91 1.25
C LYS A 143 -6.10 8.16 1.04
N ILE A 144 -6.31 8.58 -0.20
CA ILE A 144 -7.12 9.77 -0.53
C ILE A 144 -8.59 9.58 -0.09
N PRO A 145 -9.32 10.64 0.30
CA PRO A 145 -10.73 10.52 0.66
C PRO A 145 -11.58 9.94 -0.48
N LEU A 146 -12.62 9.17 -0.14
CA LEU A 146 -13.42 8.41 -1.11
C LEU A 146 -14.01 9.28 -2.24
N ALA A 147 -14.47 10.50 -1.90
CA ALA A 147 -15.03 11.45 -2.86
C ALA A 147 -14.05 11.87 -3.98
N TRP A 148 -12.74 11.68 -3.77
CA TRP A 148 -11.71 12.04 -4.74
C TRP A 148 -11.24 10.86 -5.61
N LEU A 149 -11.57 9.62 -5.24
CA LEU A 149 -11.17 8.44 -6.02
C LEU A 149 -11.78 8.43 -7.42
N ILE A 150 -12.90 9.12 -7.62
CA ILE A 150 -13.55 9.23 -8.93
C ILE A 150 -12.61 9.88 -9.97
N PHE A 151 -11.69 10.75 -9.55
CA PHE A 151 -10.73 11.39 -10.46
C PHE A 151 -9.60 10.46 -10.91
N MET A 152 -9.51 9.25 -10.34
CA MET A 152 -8.46 8.27 -10.64
C MET A 152 -9.00 7.04 -11.39
N VAL A 153 -10.30 6.95 -11.67
CA VAL A 153 -10.90 5.78 -12.36
C VAL A 153 -10.38 5.60 -13.79
N SER A 154 -9.87 6.68 -14.40
CA SER A 154 -9.28 6.66 -15.74
C SER A 154 -7.75 6.78 -15.70
N ASP A 155 -7.10 6.46 -14.56
CA ASP A 155 -5.64 6.43 -14.48
C ASP A 155 -5.09 5.53 -15.60
N PRO A 156 -4.03 5.92 -16.32
CA PRO A 156 -3.46 5.08 -17.36
C PRO A 156 -3.01 3.71 -16.84
N GLU A 157 -2.59 3.61 -15.58
CA GLU A 157 -2.03 2.38 -15.05
C GLU A 157 -3.07 1.46 -14.38
N PRO A 158 -3.19 0.19 -14.83
CA PRO A 158 -4.11 -0.77 -14.24
C PRO A 158 -3.89 -0.96 -12.73
N THR A 159 -2.65 -0.95 -12.26
CA THR A 159 -2.32 -1.07 -10.83
C THR A 159 -2.94 0.05 -10.00
N VAL A 160 -3.01 1.27 -10.53
CA VAL A 160 -3.70 2.38 -9.85
C VAL A 160 -5.20 2.15 -9.89
N ARG A 161 -5.75 1.80 -11.06
CA ARG A 161 -7.19 1.53 -11.21
C ARG A 161 -7.68 0.36 -10.34
N ILE A 162 -6.84 -0.64 -10.06
CA ILE A 162 -7.12 -1.72 -9.10
C ILE A 162 -7.26 -1.15 -7.67
N GLU A 163 -6.33 -0.31 -7.22
CA GLU A 163 -6.43 0.32 -5.90
C GLU A 163 -7.65 1.28 -5.79
N VAL A 164 -8.00 1.94 -6.89
CA VAL A 164 -9.24 2.73 -6.99
C VAL A 164 -10.46 1.81 -6.89
N ALA A 165 -10.50 0.73 -7.67
CA ALA A 165 -11.58 -0.26 -7.68
C ALA A 165 -11.80 -0.89 -6.30
N LYS A 166 -10.77 -1.02 -5.46
CA LYS A 166 -10.91 -1.53 -4.08
C LYS A 166 -11.70 -0.60 -3.15
N ARG A 167 -11.74 0.70 -3.43
CA ARG A 167 -12.26 1.72 -2.48
C ARG A 167 -13.36 2.60 -3.04
N VAL A 168 -13.39 2.86 -4.34
CA VAL A 168 -14.32 3.80 -4.97
C VAL A 168 -15.78 3.42 -4.72
N GLY A 169 -16.67 4.40 -4.73
CA GLY A 169 -18.11 4.18 -4.64
C GLY A 169 -18.68 3.46 -5.86
N GLU A 170 -19.95 3.09 -5.79
CA GLU A 170 -20.65 2.31 -6.81
C GLU A 170 -20.59 2.96 -8.21
N GLU A 171 -20.74 4.29 -8.30
CA GLU A 171 -20.61 5.03 -9.55
C GLU A 171 -19.25 4.78 -10.25
N GLY A 172 -18.16 4.76 -9.48
CA GLY A 172 -16.83 4.47 -10.01
C GLY A 172 -16.63 2.99 -10.38
N LEU A 173 -17.25 2.07 -9.64
CA LEU A 173 -17.26 0.65 -10.00
C LEU A 173 -17.98 0.42 -11.33
N ILE A 174 -19.09 1.13 -11.58
CA ILE A 174 -19.82 1.07 -12.85
C ILE A 174 -18.94 1.54 -14.01
N ILE A 175 -18.15 2.59 -13.83
CA ILE A 175 -17.21 3.06 -14.87
C ILE A 175 -16.13 2.00 -15.13
N LEU A 176 -15.55 1.42 -14.07
CA LEU A 176 -14.50 0.41 -14.15
C LEU A 176 -14.98 -0.97 -14.62
N ALA A 177 -16.30 -1.19 -14.71
CA ALA A 177 -16.86 -2.48 -15.13
C ALA A 177 -16.41 -2.90 -16.55
N ASN A 178 -16.15 -1.93 -17.42
CA ASN A 178 -15.69 -2.17 -18.79
C ASN A 178 -14.17 -2.01 -18.96
N ASP A 179 -13.41 -2.06 -17.86
CA ASP A 179 -11.95 -1.91 -17.94
C ASP A 179 -11.33 -2.98 -18.85
N LEU A 180 -10.32 -2.59 -19.64
CA LEU A 180 -9.62 -3.53 -20.51
C LEU A 180 -8.83 -4.57 -19.72
N ASN A 181 -8.37 -4.22 -18.51
CA ASN A 181 -7.58 -5.10 -17.67
C ASN A 181 -8.47 -6.07 -16.87
N GLU A 182 -8.18 -7.38 -16.98
CA GLU A 182 -8.89 -8.47 -16.28
C GLU A 182 -8.91 -8.27 -14.75
N GLU A 183 -7.79 -7.85 -14.15
CA GLU A 183 -7.65 -7.74 -12.70
C GLU A 183 -8.44 -6.55 -12.14
N VAL A 184 -8.57 -5.46 -12.90
CA VAL A 184 -9.50 -4.37 -12.57
C VAL A 184 -10.94 -4.89 -12.56
N ARG A 185 -11.38 -5.59 -13.62
CA ARG A 185 -12.74 -6.14 -13.70
C ARG A 185 -13.02 -7.16 -12.60
N LEU A 186 -12.06 -8.03 -12.27
CA LEU A 186 -12.14 -8.94 -11.12
C LEU A 186 -12.36 -8.18 -9.80
N THR A 187 -11.59 -7.11 -9.59
CA THR A 187 -11.73 -6.28 -8.39
C THR A 187 -13.12 -5.63 -8.34
N VAL A 188 -13.63 -5.16 -9.48
CA VAL A 188 -14.99 -4.60 -9.59
C VAL A 188 -16.05 -5.64 -9.22
N VAL A 189 -16.05 -6.82 -9.84
CA VAL A 189 -17.03 -7.89 -9.60
C VAL A 189 -17.04 -8.31 -8.13
N SER A 190 -15.88 -8.35 -7.47
CA SER A 190 -15.79 -8.70 -6.04
C SER A 190 -16.52 -7.72 -5.11
N ARG A 191 -16.76 -6.47 -5.56
CA ARG A 191 -17.38 -5.41 -4.75
C ARG A 191 -18.78 -5.02 -5.20
N LEU A 192 -19.06 -5.07 -6.49
CA LEU A 192 -20.32 -4.62 -7.07
C LEU A 192 -21.52 -5.39 -6.51
N ASP A 193 -22.67 -4.72 -6.33
CA ASP A 193 -23.88 -5.37 -5.85
C ASP A 193 -24.26 -6.55 -6.75
N ALA A 194 -24.74 -7.65 -6.14
CA ALA A 194 -25.12 -8.87 -6.83
C ALA A 194 -26.14 -8.63 -7.97
N LYS A 195 -26.98 -7.60 -7.84
CA LYS A 195 -27.99 -7.21 -8.84
C LYS A 195 -27.38 -6.70 -10.15
N GLU A 196 -26.17 -6.14 -10.11
CA GLU A 196 -25.47 -5.59 -11.27
C GLU A 196 -24.50 -6.58 -11.92
N LEU A 197 -24.32 -7.78 -11.33
CA LEU A 197 -23.37 -8.78 -11.82
C LEU A 197 -23.78 -9.41 -13.16
N ASN A 198 -25.05 -9.31 -13.54
CA ASN A 198 -25.54 -9.77 -14.85
C ASN A 198 -24.82 -9.10 -16.04
N ARG A 199 -24.21 -7.93 -15.83
CA ARG A 199 -23.39 -7.24 -16.84
C ARG A 199 -22.15 -8.02 -17.28
N PHE A 200 -21.67 -8.92 -16.43
CA PHE A 200 -20.42 -9.68 -16.63
C PHE A 200 -20.64 -11.13 -17.08
N ILE A 201 -21.89 -11.52 -17.41
CA ILE A 201 -22.20 -12.88 -17.87
C ILE A 201 -21.35 -13.29 -19.08
N ASN A 202 -21.10 -12.34 -19.98
CA ASN A 202 -20.29 -12.56 -21.18
C ASN A 202 -18.87 -12.00 -21.06
N ASP A 203 -18.34 -11.81 -19.83
CA ASP A 203 -16.95 -11.34 -19.69
C ASP A 203 -16.00 -12.31 -20.41
N PRO A 204 -15.03 -11.82 -21.20
CA PRO A 204 -14.10 -12.70 -21.91
C PRO A 204 -13.25 -13.55 -20.96
N SER A 205 -12.98 -13.08 -19.74
CA SER A 205 -12.20 -13.81 -18.75
C SER A 205 -13.08 -14.82 -18.00
N TRP A 206 -12.70 -16.09 -18.05
CA TRP A 206 -13.33 -17.12 -17.23
C TRP A 206 -13.18 -16.84 -15.73
N LYS A 207 -12.11 -16.17 -15.28
CA LYS A 207 -11.93 -15.81 -13.87
C LYS A 207 -12.97 -14.80 -13.41
N VAL A 208 -13.26 -13.80 -14.26
CA VAL A 208 -14.31 -12.82 -13.98
C VAL A 208 -15.66 -13.51 -13.95
N ARG A 209 -15.97 -14.34 -14.95
CA ARG A 209 -17.21 -15.14 -14.97
C ARG A 209 -17.32 -16.06 -13.75
N PHE A 210 -16.23 -16.69 -13.33
CA PHE A 210 -16.20 -17.50 -12.11
C PHE A 210 -16.57 -16.67 -10.87
N GLU A 211 -15.96 -15.49 -10.70
CA GLU A 211 -16.27 -14.60 -9.56
C GLU A 211 -17.72 -14.10 -9.60
N VAL A 212 -18.27 -13.87 -10.80
CA VAL A 212 -19.70 -13.54 -11.00
C VAL A 212 -20.58 -14.70 -10.51
N VAL A 213 -20.32 -15.93 -10.95
CA VAL A 213 -21.13 -17.11 -10.59
C VAL A 213 -21.20 -17.31 -9.09
N ARG A 214 -20.20 -16.90 -8.31
CA ARG A 214 -20.22 -17.03 -6.84
C ARG A 214 -21.32 -16.22 -6.16
N ARG A 215 -21.77 -15.12 -6.77
CA ARG A 215 -22.62 -14.12 -6.13
C ARG A 215 -23.85 -13.73 -6.92
N ILE A 216 -23.88 -14.02 -8.23
CA ILE A 216 -25.00 -13.62 -9.08
C ILE A 216 -26.31 -14.23 -8.59
N ASN A 217 -27.41 -13.51 -8.85
CA ASN A 217 -28.76 -13.98 -8.57
C ASN A 217 -28.97 -15.38 -9.19
N PRO A 218 -29.51 -16.35 -8.43
CA PRO A 218 -29.78 -17.71 -8.91
C PRO A 218 -30.53 -17.81 -10.23
N SER A 219 -31.37 -16.83 -10.57
CA SER A 219 -32.10 -16.79 -11.85
C SER A 219 -31.18 -16.79 -13.08
N TYR A 220 -29.91 -16.40 -12.93
CA TYR A 220 -28.91 -16.39 -14.00
C TYR A 220 -27.99 -17.62 -14.01
N LEU A 221 -28.05 -18.52 -13.02
CA LEU A 221 -27.12 -19.66 -12.92
C LEU A 221 -27.21 -20.60 -14.14
N ALA A 222 -28.40 -20.75 -14.71
CA ALA A 222 -28.63 -21.58 -15.89
C ALA A 222 -27.72 -21.17 -17.07
N PHE A 223 -27.39 -19.88 -17.23
CA PHE A 223 -26.48 -19.43 -18.28
C PHE A 223 -25.05 -19.97 -18.09
N PHE A 224 -24.60 -20.10 -16.84
CA PHE A 224 -23.24 -20.54 -16.53
C PHE A 224 -23.09 -22.05 -16.47
N CYS A 225 -24.17 -22.82 -16.33
CA CYS A 225 -24.15 -24.28 -16.45
C CYS A 225 -23.64 -24.76 -17.82
N GLU A 226 -23.72 -23.89 -18.84
CA GLU A 226 -23.26 -24.08 -20.22
C GLU A 226 -22.06 -23.17 -20.59
N ASP A 227 -21.37 -22.57 -19.60
CA ASP A 227 -20.17 -21.76 -19.82
C ASP A 227 -19.12 -22.51 -20.64
N GLN A 228 -18.23 -21.82 -21.35
CA GLN A 228 -17.15 -22.48 -22.11
C GLN A 228 -16.08 -23.10 -21.18
N ASP A 229 -15.88 -22.51 -20.01
CA ASP A 229 -14.92 -22.99 -19.02
C ASP A 229 -15.52 -24.05 -18.09
N SER A 230 -14.80 -25.16 -17.89
CA SER A 230 -15.30 -26.28 -17.07
C SER A 230 -15.46 -25.93 -15.60
N PHE A 231 -14.56 -25.14 -15.01
CA PHE A 231 -14.64 -24.75 -13.60
C PHE A 231 -15.85 -23.86 -13.35
N VAL A 232 -16.12 -22.93 -14.27
CA VAL A 232 -17.32 -22.09 -14.20
C VAL A 232 -18.59 -22.93 -14.30
N ARG A 233 -18.67 -23.84 -15.27
CA ARG A 233 -19.83 -24.76 -15.44
C ARG A 233 -20.08 -25.61 -14.21
N GLU A 234 -19.05 -26.28 -13.72
CA GLU A 234 -19.16 -27.20 -12.59
C GLU A 234 -19.62 -26.46 -11.32
N PHE A 235 -19.04 -25.30 -11.06
CA PHE A 235 -19.42 -24.48 -9.90
C PHE A 235 -20.84 -23.92 -10.01
N ALA A 236 -21.27 -23.51 -11.22
CA ALA A 236 -22.64 -23.06 -11.46
C ALA A 236 -23.68 -24.17 -11.20
N LYS A 237 -23.38 -25.42 -11.61
CA LYS A 237 -24.24 -26.58 -11.36
C LYS A 237 -24.38 -26.87 -9.86
N ILE A 238 -23.27 -26.85 -9.12
CA ILE A 238 -23.28 -27.02 -7.66
C ILE A 238 -24.17 -25.97 -7.00
N ARG A 239 -23.98 -24.68 -7.31
CA ARG A 239 -24.84 -23.61 -6.78
C ARG A 239 -26.32 -23.81 -7.17
N MET A 240 -26.60 -24.23 -8.39
CA MET A 240 -27.97 -24.43 -8.85
C MET A 240 -28.68 -25.55 -8.08
N GLU A 241 -27.97 -26.64 -7.77
CA GLU A 241 -28.47 -27.73 -6.92
C GLU A 241 -28.73 -27.26 -5.47
N GLU A 242 -27.82 -26.47 -4.90
CA GLU A 242 -27.96 -25.90 -3.55
C GLU A 242 -29.20 -24.99 -3.43
N GLU A 243 -29.47 -24.16 -4.44
CA GLU A 243 -30.63 -23.27 -4.48
C GLU A 243 -31.94 -24.06 -4.63
N LEU A 244 -31.96 -25.13 -5.45
CA LEU A 244 -33.12 -26.02 -5.59
C LEU A 244 -33.42 -26.77 -4.29
N GLY A 245 -32.40 -27.31 -3.62
CA GLY A 245 -32.56 -27.96 -2.33
C GLY A 245 -33.07 -27.01 -1.23
N SER A 246 -32.58 -25.78 -1.23
CA SER A 246 -33.02 -24.73 -0.30
C SER A 246 -34.48 -24.31 -0.52
N ALA A 247 -34.92 -24.22 -1.77
CA ALA A 247 -36.30 -23.90 -2.12
C ALA A 247 -37.29 -25.00 -1.70
N GLN A 248 -36.92 -26.27 -1.90
CA GLN A 248 -37.73 -27.43 -1.48
C GLN A 248 -37.88 -27.48 0.05
N GLY A 249 -36.79 -27.34 0.80
CA GLY A 249 -36.84 -27.33 2.27
C GLY A 249 -37.61 -26.15 2.88
N ASN A 250 -37.57 -24.97 2.25
CA ASN A 250 -38.39 -23.83 2.68
C ASN A 250 -39.88 -24.01 2.37
N SER A 251 -40.21 -24.67 1.26
CA SER A 251 -41.60 -24.98 0.91
C SER A 251 -42.22 -25.96 1.93
N GLU A 252 -41.51 -27.03 2.29
CA GLU A 252 -41.97 -28.02 3.29
C GLU A 252 -42.16 -27.39 4.68
N ARG A 253 -41.26 -26.51 5.11
CA ARG A 253 -41.40 -25.77 6.38
C ARG A 253 -42.62 -24.85 6.40
N ASN A 254 -42.88 -24.13 5.31
CA ASN A 254 -44.03 -23.24 5.21
C ASN A 254 -45.37 -24.02 5.14
N TRP A 255 -45.39 -25.16 4.45
CA TRP A 255 -46.54 -26.07 4.44
C TRP A 255 -46.83 -26.64 5.84
N ASN A 256 -45.80 -27.09 6.56
CA ASN A 256 -45.94 -27.61 7.92
C ASN A 256 -46.41 -26.54 8.92
N LYS A 257 -45.95 -25.29 8.77
CA LYS A 257 -46.40 -24.16 9.61
C LYS A 257 -47.88 -23.84 9.39
N LYS A 258 -48.34 -23.74 8.14
CA LYS A 258 -49.77 -23.53 7.81
C LYS A 258 -50.66 -24.67 8.34
N SER A 259 -50.24 -25.92 8.17
CA SER A 259 -51.00 -27.08 8.70
C SER A 259 -51.06 -27.11 10.23
N SER A 260 -50.04 -26.55 10.92
CA SER A 260 -50.03 -26.47 12.38
C SER A 260 -50.90 -25.33 12.95
N ASP A 261 -51.04 -24.21 12.23
CA ASP A 261 -51.93 -23.11 12.61
C ASP A 261 -53.40 -23.45 12.34
N GLU A 262 -53.71 -24.18 11.26
CA GLU A 262 -55.07 -24.67 10.97
C GLU A 262 -55.57 -25.71 11.98
N ARG A 263 -54.68 -26.49 12.63
CA ARG A 263 -55.05 -27.46 13.68
C ARG A 263 -55.28 -26.85 15.07
N LYS A 264 -54.93 -25.58 15.28
CA LYS A 264 -55.11 -24.87 16.57
C LYS A 264 -56.33 -23.96 16.58
N GLY A 265 -57.08 -23.88 15.48
CA GLY A 265 -58.31 -23.11 15.35
C GLY A 265 -59.56 -23.98 15.33
N TYR A 266 -59.80 -24.78 16.38
CA TYR A 266 -61.10 -25.38 16.70
C TYR A 266 -61.22 -25.57 18.22
#